data_AF-A0ABD1Q0I0-F1
#
_entry.id   AF-A0ABD1Q0I0-F1
#
_cell.length_a   1.000
_cell.length_b   1.000
_cell.length_c   1.000
_cell.angle_alpha   90.00
_cell.angle_beta   90.00
_cell.angle_gamma   90.00
#
_symmetry.space_group_name_H-M   'P 1'
#
loop_
_entity.id
_entity.type
_entity.pdbx_description
1 polymer ?
#
loop_
_entity_poly.entity_id
_entity_poly.type
_entity_poly.pdbx_seq_one_letter_code
_entity_poly.pdbx_strand_id
1 'polypeptide(L)'
;MTSEPLSSIKVTFVVLDGDFSSNDREDWMEEFDGRIVRNRKGRRLLVAGDLILSLHEGVGYIVEVSFTDNSSWIRSGRLCLGVKVHTSSTEVRIREGISKAFKVKDHRGESYQKHYPPSLEDEVWRLEKISKDGASHNRLVECGMYILKDFLRKYVTDQFSLHAVRC
;
A
#
# COMPACT_ATOMS: atom_id res chain seq x y z
N MET A 1 32.54 13.53 24.63
CA MET A 1 31.52 12.92 23.76
C MET A 1 31.72 13.50 22.37
N THR A 2 32.43 12.80 21.51
CA THR A 2 32.63 13.21 20.12
C THR A 2 31.33 12.97 19.37
N SER A 3 30.64 14.05 19.00
CA SER A 3 29.56 14.01 18.01
C SER A 3 30.14 13.41 16.74
N GLU A 4 29.78 12.16 16.44
CA GLU A 4 30.19 11.50 15.21
C GLU A 4 29.43 12.18 14.06
N PRO A 5 30.10 12.74 13.04
CA PRO A 5 29.46 13.57 12.01
C PRO A 5 28.32 12.85 11.27
N LEU A 6 28.36 11.52 11.24
CA LEU A 6 27.37 10.67 10.59
C LEU A 6 26.05 10.57 11.34
N SER A 7 26.07 10.77 12.66
CA SER A 7 24.86 10.71 13.51
C SER A 7 23.88 11.85 13.24
N SER A 8 24.32 12.90 12.55
CA SER A 8 23.52 14.09 12.21
C SER A 8 23.40 14.34 10.70
N ILE A 9 23.75 13.35 9.88
CA ILE A 9 23.79 13.50 8.42
C ILE A 9 22.39 13.74 7.82
N LYS A 10 22.35 14.50 6.73
CA LYS A 10 21.12 14.73 5.98
C LYS A 10 20.90 13.61 4.97
N VAL A 11 19.72 12.99 5.01
CA VAL A 11 19.31 11.90 4.12
C VAL A 11 18.09 12.30 3.29
N THR A 12 17.93 11.66 2.14
CA THR A 12 16.80 11.82 1.22
C THR A 12 16.13 10.48 0.99
N PHE A 13 14.82 10.46 1.18
CA PHE A 13 13.95 9.34 0.81
C PHE A 13 13.52 9.45 -0.65
N VAL A 14 13.51 8.30 -1.31
CA VAL A 14 13.08 8.15 -2.70
C VAL A 14 12.19 6.93 -2.82
N VAL A 15 11.44 6.85 -3.92
CA VAL A 15 10.64 5.67 -4.23
C VAL A 15 11.29 4.88 -5.35
N LEU A 16 11.45 3.58 -5.14
CA LEU A 16 12.04 2.65 -6.10
C LEU A 16 10.98 1.66 -6.62
N ASP A 17 11.22 1.09 -7.80
CA ASP A 17 10.43 -0.03 -8.32
C ASP A 17 10.57 -1.24 -7.38
N GLY A 18 9.45 -1.87 -7.00
CA GLY A 18 9.43 -3.00 -6.09
C GLY A 18 10.13 -4.27 -6.58
N ASP A 19 10.43 -4.39 -7.88
CA ASP A 19 11.27 -5.48 -8.41
C ASP A 19 12.75 -5.31 -8.07
N PHE A 20 13.16 -4.17 -7.50
CA PHE A 20 14.55 -3.93 -7.11
C PHE A 20 15.04 -4.90 -6.03
N SER A 21 14.17 -5.29 -5.09
CA SER A 21 14.55 -6.10 -3.92
C SER A 21 14.57 -7.61 -4.20
N SER A 22 14.30 -8.07 -5.43
CA SER A 22 14.01 -9.49 -5.69
C SER A 22 15.24 -10.36 -5.95
N ASN A 23 16.46 -9.80 -5.93
CA ASN A 23 17.58 -10.48 -6.60
C ASN A 23 18.89 -10.58 -5.83
N ASP A 24 18.91 -10.38 -4.50
CA ASP A 24 20.08 -10.59 -3.63
C ASP A 24 21.40 -10.07 -4.24
N ARG A 25 21.33 -8.98 -5.01
CA ARG A 25 22.51 -8.39 -5.66
C ARG A 25 23.19 -7.53 -4.62
N GLU A 26 24.31 -8.02 -4.11
CA GLU A 26 25.09 -7.35 -3.07
C GLU A 26 25.67 -5.99 -3.49
N ASP A 27 25.61 -5.63 -4.77
CA ASP A 27 26.11 -4.34 -5.26
C ASP A 27 25.09 -3.64 -6.18
N TRP A 28 24.21 -2.86 -5.56
CA TRP A 28 23.16 -2.12 -6.27
C TRP A 28 23.40 -0.60 -6.28
N MET A 29 24.59 -0.17 -5.82
CA MET A 29 24.89 1.26 -5.67
C MET A 29 24.88 2.00 -7.01
N GLU A 30 25.40 1.38 -8.07
CA GLU A 30 25.43 2.03 -9.40
C GLU A 30 24.05 2.05 -10.08
N GLU A 31 23.15 1.14 -9.71
CA GLU A 31 21.81 1.05 -10.30
C GLU A 31 20.75 1.85 -9.53
N PHE A 32 21.03 2.31 -8.32
CA PHE A 32 20.03 2.88 -7.39
C PHE A 32 19.25 4.03 -8.02
N ASP A 33 19.94 5.03 -8.57
CA ASP A 33 19.31 6.23 -9.14
C ASP A 33 18.51 5.92 -10.43
N GLY A 34 18.93 4.91 -11.18
CA GLY A 34 18.20 4.44 -12.37
C GLY A 34 16.86 3.80 -12.05
N ARG A 35 16.63 3.43 -10.78
CA ARG A 35 15.46 2.67 -10.32
C ARG A 35 14.45 3.54 -9.57
N ILE A 36 14.79 4.82 -9.38
CA ILE A 36 13.86 5.81 -8.83
C ILE A 36 12.67 5.95 -9.76
N VAL A 37 11.48 5.70 -9.21
CA VAL A 37 10.22 5.77 -9.95
C VAL A 37 9.94 7.22 -10.31
N ARG A 38 9.80 7.47 -11.60
CA ARG A 38 9.44 8.79 -12.13
C ARG A 38 7.93 9.02 -11.99
N ASN A 39 7.57 10.28 -11.75
CA ASN A 39 6.17 10.69 -11.75
C ASN A 39 5.53 10.43 -13.11
N ARG A 40 4.25 10.06 -13.10
CA ARG A 40 3.49 9.90 -14.35
C ARG A 40 3.27 11.27 -15.00
N LYS A 41 3.41 11.33 -16.34
CA LYS A 41 3.14 12.55 -17.10
C LYS A 41 1.73 13.06 -16.78
N GLY A 42 1.62 14.33 -16.40
CA GLY A 42 0.35 14.97 -16.07
C GLY A 42 -0.28 14.59 -14.72
N ARG A 43 0.43 13.87 -13.84
CA ARG A 43 -0.02 13.56 -12.47
C ARG A 43 0.81 14.31 -11.43
N ARG A 44 0.28 14.37 -10.20
CA ARG A 44 1.01 14.89 -9.02
C ARG A 44 2.22 13.99 -8.70
N LEU A 45 3.15 14.52 -7.89
CA LEU A 45 4.30 13.78 -7.39
C LEU A 45 3.83 12.48 -6.72
N LEU A 46 4.44 11.34 -7.05
CA LEU A 46 4.07 10.02 -6.52
C LEU A 46 4.06 10.01 -4.98
N VAL A 47 4.92 10.81 -4.37
CA VAL A 47 4.99 11.01 -2.93
C VAL A 47 4.95 12.50 -2.63
N ALA A 48 4.10 12.87 -1.67
CA ALA A 48 3.98 14.20 -1.10
C ALA A 48 4.49 14.19 0.34
N GLY A 49 5.17 15.27 0.74
CA GLY A 49 5.75 15.42 2.07
C GLY A 49 7.22 15.82 2.05
N ASP A 50 7.79 15.97 3.24
CA ASP A 50 9.22 16.21 3.42
C ASP A 50 10.00 14.89 3.31
N LEU A 51 10.69 14.73 2.18
CA LEU A 51 11.51 13.56 1.89
C LEU A 51 12.97 13.74 2.31
N ILE A 52 13.35 14.91 2.81
CA ILE A 52 14.71 15.20 3.24
C ILE A 52 14.68 15.51 4.73
N LEU A 53 15.49 14.80 5.51
CA LEU A 53 15.62 15.04 6.95
C LEU A 53 17.06 14.89 7.42
N SER A 54 17.36 15.52 8.55
CA SER A 54 18.62 15.31 9.27
C SER A 54 18.41 14.23 10.32
N LEU A 55 19.38 13.31 10.44
CA LEU A 55 19.42 12.39 11.56
C LEU A 55 19.66 13.16 12.87
N HIS A 56 19.17 12.62 13.97
CA HIS A 56 19.46 13.06 15.32
C HIS A 56 19.94 11.85 16.11
N GLU A 57 21.20 11.87 16.55
CA GLU A 57 21.85 10.73 17.22
C GLU A 57 21.73 9.41 16.42
N GLY A 58 21.80 9.52 15.08
CA GLY A 58 21.72 8.39 14.15
C GLY A 58 20.30 7.94 13.81
N VAL A 59 19.26 8.60 14.35
CA VAL A 59 17.86 8.24 14.14
C VAL A 59 17.13 9.34 13.37
N GLY A 60 16.30 8.97 12.41
CA GLY A 60 15.46 9.90 11.65
C GLY A 60 14.03 9.40 11.54
N TYR A 61 13.07 10.31 11.64
CA TYR A 61 11.64 10.00 11.59
C TYR A 61 10.96 10.69 10.42
N ILE A 62 10.20 9.93 9.65
CA ILE A 62 9.34 10.46 8.59
C ILE A 62 7.95 10.66 9.20
N VAL A 63 7.47 11.91 9.25
CA VAL A 63 6.22 12.25 9.95
C VAL A 63 5.07 12.54 9.00
N GLU A 64 5.33 13.19 7.86
CA GLU A 64 4.27 13.68 6.95
C GLU A 64 4.52 13.26 5.49
N VAL A 65 4.58 11.95 5.23
CA VAL A 65 4.79 11.42 3.88
C VAL A 65 3.62 10.56 3.45
N SER A 66 3.10 10.83 2.25
CA SER A 66 1.97 10.10 1.68
C SER A 66 2.19 9.79 0.21
N PHE A 67 1.74 8.61 -0.23
CA PHE A 67 1.67 8.28 -1.64
C PHE A 67 0.40 8.89 -2.25
N THR A 68 0.54 9.53 -3.42
CA THR A 68 -0.60 10.17 -4.09
C THR A 68 -1.19 9.31 -5.22
N ASP A 69 -0.60 8.14 -5.49
CA ASP A 69 -1.04 7.19 -6.52
C ASP A 69 -0.80 5.77 -6.01
N ASN A 70 -1.55 4.80 -6.53
CA ASN A 70 -1.38 3.40 -6.17
C ASN A 70 -0.17 2.78 -6.91
N SER A 71 0.26 1.58 -6.53
CA SER A 71 1.40 0.90 -7.16
C SER A 71 1.03 0.03 -8.35
N SER A 72 -0.26 -0.11 -8.69
CA SER A 72 -0.74 -1.09 -9.70
C SER A 72 -0.30 -0.80 -11.13
N TRP A 73 0.13 0.43 -11.40
CA TRP A 73 0.61 0.84 -12.71
C TRP A 73 2.09 0.63 -12.94
N ILE A 74 2.82 0.35 -11.86
CA ILE A 74 4.21 -0.11 -11.95
C ILE A 74 4.18 -1.56 -12.41
N ARG A 75 5.11 -1.95 -13.28
CA ARG A 75 5.17 -3.31 -13.83
C ARG A 75 5.19 -4.39 -12.73
N SER A 76 5.92 -4.15 -11.64
CA SER A 76 6.00 -5.04 -10.47
C SER A 76 4.73 -5.03 -9.60
N GLY A 77 3.87 -4.01 -9.77
CA GLY A 77 2.73 -3.74 -8.90
C GLY A 77 3.12 -3.34 -7.47
N ARG A 78 4.41 -3.11 -7.20
CA ARG A 78 4.97 -2.84 -5.87
C ARG A 78 5.98 -1.69 -5.93
N LEU A 79 6.24 -1.10 -4.77
CA LEU A 79 7.21 -0.02 -4.57
C LEU A 79 8.11 -0.37 -3.39
N CYS A 80 9.31 0.21 -3.36
CA CYS A 80 10.17 0.23 -2.17
C CYS A 80 10.47 1.67 -1.78
N LEU A 81 10.73 1.90 -0.49
CA LEU A 81 11.39 3.13 -0.03
C LEU A 81 12.89 2.93 -0.11
N GLY A 82 13.57 3.88 -0.77
CA GLY A 82 15.00 4.02 -0.74
C GLY A 82 15.40 5.21 0.14
N VAL A 83 16.57 5.15 0.75
CA VAL A 83 17.18 6.27 1.47
C VAL A 83 18.65 6.42 1.06
N LYS A 84 19.05 7.64 0.73
CA LYS A 84 20.43 7.98 0.37
C LYS A 84 20.88 9.27 1.04
N VAL A 85 22.19 9.49 1.13
CA VAL A 85 22.73 10.77 1.63
C VAL A 85 22.29 11.90 0.70
N HIS A 86 21.85 13.03 1.27
CA HIS A 86 21.35 14.17 0.49
C HIS A 86 22.44 14.88 -0.31
N THR A 87 23.63 15.01 0.28
CA THR A 87 24.81 15.66 -0.33
C THR A 87 26.07 14.89 0.02
N SER A 88 26.79 14.41 -0.99
CA SER A 88 28.01 13.62 -0.83
C SER A 88 29.21 14.54 -0.52
N SER A 89 29.32 15.01 0.72
CA SER A 89 30.53 15.69 1.22
C SER A 89 31.29 14.87 2.25
N THR A 90 30.92 13.61 2.44
CA THR A 90 31.59 12.69 3.35
C THR A 90 32.73 11.98 2.64
N GLU A 91 33.90 11.93 3.27
CA GLU A 91 35.07 11.13 2.82
C GLU A 91 34.79 9.62 2.83
N VAL A 92 33.69 9.22 3.49
CA VAL A 92 33.22 7.83 3.61
C VAL A 92 32.08 7.58 2.62
N ARG A 93 32.16 6.44 1.90
CA ARG A 93 31.07 5.94 1.05
C ARG A 93 29.98 5.30 1.90
N ILE A 94 28.80 5.90 1.90
CA ILE A 94 27.62 5.39 2.62
C ILE A 94 26.70 4.71 1.61
N ARG A 95 26.35 3.46 1.90
CA ARG A 95 25.46 2.65 1.05
C ARG A 95 24.00 3.06 1.23
N GLU A 96 23.23 3.08 0.15
CA GLU A 96 21.80 3.37 0.19
C GLU A 96 21.01 2.27 0.89
N GLY A 97 20.07 2.68 1.74
CA GLY A 97 19.15 1.79 2.43
C GLY A 97 17.88 1.56 1.63
N ILE A 98 17.33 0.34 1.68
CA ILE A 98 16.16 -0.05 0.89
C ILE A 98 15.22 -0.87 1.75
N SER A 99 13.93 -0.52 1.74
CA SER A 99 12.89 -1.27 2.42
C SER A 99 12.54 -2.56 1.66
N LYS A 100 11.80 -3.46 2.31
CA LYS A 100 11.06 -4.50 1.60
C LYS A 100 10.04 -3.87 0.65
N ALA A 101 9.76 -4.55 -0.46
CA ALA A 101 8.73 -4.12 -1.40
C ALA A 101 7.32 -4.22 -0.80
N PHE A 102 6.49 -3.20 -1.04
CA PHE A 102 5.11 -3.15 -0.58
C PHE A 102 4.17 -2.66 -1.68
N LYS A 103 2.87 -2.98 -1.53
CA LYS A 103 1.82 -2.46 -2.41
C LYS A 103 1.28 -1.17 -1.84
N VAL A 104 1.10 -0.17 -2.69
CA VAL A 104 0.34 1.04 -2.35
C VAL A 104 -1.03 0.88 -2.99
N LYS A 105 -2.08 0.84 -2.17
CA LYS A 105 -3.45 0.69 -2.66
C LYS A 105 -4.11 2.06 -2.72
N ASP A 106 -5.03 2.21 -3.67
CA ASP A 106 -5.95 3.33 -3.67
C ASP A 106 -6.96 3.13 -2.54
N HIS A 107 -7.30 4.21 -1.83
CA HIS A 107 -8.25 4.18 -0.72
C HIS A 107 -9.63 3.62 -1.13
N ARG A 108 -10.02 3.75 -2.41
CA ARG A 108 -11.22 3.09 -2.94
C ARG A 108 -11.19 1.59 -2.62
N GLY A 109 -10.05 0.93 -2.82
CA GLY A 109 -9.92 -0.52 -2.60
C GLY A 109 -10.13 -0.98 -1.16
N GLU A 110 -9.90 -0.11 -0.16
CA GLU A 110 -10.14 -0.43 1.26
C GLU A 110 -11.64 -0.47 1.56
N SER A 111 -12.39 0.52 1.05
CA SER A 111 -13.84 0.58 1.28
C SER A 111 -14.59 -0.61 0.70
N TYR A 112 -14.08 -1.26 -0.37
CA TYR A 112 -14.66 -2.44 -1.03
C TYR A 112 -14.00 -3.78 -0.61
N GLN A 113 -13.12 -3.78 0.39
CA GLN A 113 -12.37 -4.99 0.77
C GLN A 113 -13.30 -6.09 1.32
N LYS A 114 -13.18 -7.31 0.80
CA LYS A 114 -13.86 -8.48 1.38
C LYS A 114 -13.26 -8.80 2.74
N HIS A 115 -14.10 -9.08 3.73
CA HIS A 115 -13.63 -9.45 5.06
C HIS A 115 -13.35 -10.95 5.10
N TYR A 116 -12.23 -11.33 5.73
CA TYR A 116 -11.89 -12.72 5.97
C TYR A 116 -11.25 -12.89 7.36
N PRO A 117 -11.84 -13.71 8.24
CA PRO A 117 -13.17 -14.31 8.10
C PRO A 117 -14.27 -13.23 8.11
N PRO A 118 -15.40 -13.42 7.42
CA PRO A 118 -16.51 -12.49 7.49
C PRO A 118 -17.18 -12.53 8.87
N SER A 119 -17.64 -11.37 9.35
CA SER A 119 -18.37 -11.18 10.62
C SER A 119 -19.89 -11.20 10.39
N LEU A 120 -20.67 -11.52 11.41
CA LEU A 120 -22.14 -11.54 11.33
C LEU A 120 -22.75 -10.15 11.07
N GLU A 121 -22.02 -9.11 11.48
CA GLU A 121 -22.34 -7.70 11.33
C GLU A 121 -21.92 -7.14 9.96
N ASP A 122 -21.17 -7.91 9.17
CA ASP A 122 -20.78 -7.50 7.84
C ASP A 122 -21.99 -7.35 6.93
N GLU A 123 -22.03 -6.28 6.14
CA GLU A 123 -22.97 -6.17 5.02
C GLU A 123 -22.81 -7.35 4.07
N VAL A 124 -23.91 -7.83 3.49
CA VAL A 124 -23.93 -9.07 2.69
C VAL A 124 -22.99 -9.02 1.48
N TRP A 125 -22.74 -7.83 0.93
CA TRP A 125 -21.79 -7.67 -0.16
C TRP A 125 -20.34 -7.89 0.26
N ARG A 126 -19.99 -7.94 1.55
CA ARG A 126 -18.62 -8.30 1.99
C ARG A 126 -18.27 -9.76 1.71
N LEU A 127 -19.26 -10.61 1.39
CA LEU A 127 -19.04 -11.97 0.91
C LEU A 127 -18.37 -12.00 -0.46
N GLU A 128 -17.63 -13.08 -0.71
CA GLU A 128 -17.06 -13.33 -2.03
C GLU A 128 -18.16 -13.39 -3.10
N LYS A 129 -17.83 -12.94 -4.32
CA LYS A 129 -18.71 -12.93 -5.51
C LYS A 129 -19.91 -11.96 -5.46
N ILE A 130 -20.14 -11.25 -4.37
CA ILE A 130 -21.21 -10.24 -4.29
C ILE A 130 -20.60 -8.84 -4.37
N SER A 131 -20.71 -8.13 -5.50
CA SER A 131 -20.18 -6.76 -5.58
C SER A 131 -21.06 -5.79 -4.80
N LYS A 132 -20.47 -4.81 -4.09
CA LYS A 132 -21.22 -3.70 -3.49
C LYS A 132 -21.99 -2.98 -4.59
N ASP A 133 -23.25 -2.67 -4.31
CA ASP A 133 -24.21 -2.05 -5.25
C ASP A 133 -24.43 -2.85 -6.56
N GLY A 134 -23.96 -4.10 -6.62
CA GLY A 134 -24.16 -5.00 -7.74
C GLY A 134 -25.53 -5.66 -7.73
N ALA A 135 -25.91 -6.31 -8.84
CA ALA A 135 -27.22 -6.94 -8.99
C ALA A 135 -27.59 -7.89 -7.83
N SER A 136 -26.68 -8.77 -7.43
CA SER A 136 -26.90 -9.69 -6.30
C SER A 136 -27.04 -8.95 -4.97
N HIS A 137 -26.24 -7.91 -4.72
CA HIS A 137 -26.35 -7.12 -3.49
C HIS A 137 -27.72 -6.46 -3.39
N ASN A 138 -28.15 -5.78 -4.46
CA ASN A 138 -29.41 -5.04 -4.48
C ASN A 138 -30.60 -5.99 -4.30
N ARG A 139 -30.60 -7.17 -4.96
CA ARG A 139 -31.66 -8.17 -4.80
C ARG A 139 -31.73 -8.74 -3.38
N LEU A 140 -30.58 -8.99 -2.73
CA LEU A 140 -30.56 -9.47 -1.34
C LEU A 140 -31.10 -8.40 -0.38
N VAL A 141 -30.73 -7.14 -0.60
CA VAL A 141 -31.23 -5.97 0.14
C VAL A 141 -32.75 -5.81 -0.03
N GLU A 142 -33.26 -5.93 -1.26
CA GLU A 142 -34.72 -5.92 -1.55
C GLU A 142 -35.47 -7.04 -0.81
N CYS A 143 -34.81 -8.18 -0.58
CA CYS A 143 -35.34 -9.30 0.20
C CYS A 143 -35.14 -9.15 1.72
N GLY A 144 -34.64 -7.99 2.19
CA GLY A 144 -34.42 -7.69 3.60
C GLY A 144 -33.16 -8.32 4.21
N MET A 145 -32.20 -8.76 3.39
CA MET A 145 -30.92 -9.32 3.83
C MET A 145 -29.81 -8.29 3.66
N TYR A 146 -29.58 -7.50 4.71
CA TYR A 146 -28.59 -6.43 4.70
C TYR A 146 -27.23 -6.90 5.21
N ILE A 147 -27.24 -7.70 6.27
CA ILE A 147 -26.04 -8.22 6.93
C ILE A 147 -25.95 -9.74 6.85
N LEU A 148 -24.76 -10.29 7.07
CA LEU A 148 -24.50 -11.73 6.99
C LEU A 148 -25.38 -12.54 7.95
N LYS A 149 -25.72 -11.99 9.12
CA LYS A 149 -26.66 -12.61 10.06
C LYS A 149 -28.05 -12.87 9.45
N ASP A 150 -28.59 -11.91 8.69
CA ASP A 150 -29.91 -12.05 8.07
C ASP A 150 -29.87 -13.11 6.97
N PHE A 151 -28.82 -13.07 6.15
CA PHE A 151 -28.57 -14.03 5.09
C PHE A 151 -28.48 -15.47 5.65
N LEU A 152 -27.69 -15.68 6.70
CA LEU A 152 -27.54 -16.99 7.34
C LEU A 152 -28.85 -17.47 7.96
N ARG A 153 -29.59 -16.58 8.63
CA ARG A 153 -30.91 -16.93 9.17
C ARG A 153 -31.83 -17.42 8.06
N LYS A 154 -31.91 -16.68 6.94
CA LYS A 154 -32.76 -17.03 5.79
C LYS A 154 -32.31 -18.34 5.14
N TYR A 155 -31.00 -18.55 4.98
CA TYR A 155 -30.42 -19.79 4.45
C TYR A 155 -30.85 -21.01 5.26
N VAL A 156 -30.85 -20.91 6.59
CA VAL A 156 -31.23 -22.02 7.49
C VAL A 156 -32.75 -22.21 7.54
N THR A 157 -33.53 -21.14 7.59
CA THR A 157 -35.00 -21.25 7.77
C THR A 157 -35.76 -21.53 6.47
N ASP A 158 -35.26 -21.08 5.33
CA ASP A 158 -35.99 -21.09 4.06
C ASP A 158 -35.03 -21.02 2.87
N GLN A 159 -34.27 -22.10 2.69
CA GLN A 159 -33.25 -22.21 1.67
C GLN A 159 -33.82 -22.10 0.25
N PHE A 160 -35.05 -22.56 0.02
CA PHE A 160 -35.72 -22.47 -1.28
C PHE A 160 -35.95 -21.02 -1.71
N SER A 161 -36.45 -20.17 -0.81
CA SER A 161 -36.65 -18.75 -1.12
C SER A 161 -35.34 -18.04 -1.44
N LEU A 162 -34.23 -18.43 -0.80
CA LEU A 162 -32.92 -17.85 -1.05
C LEU A 162 -32.36 -18.27 -2.41
N HIS A 163 -32.48 -19.54 -2.78
CA HIS A 163 -32.11 -20.01 -4.12
C HIS A 163 -32.99 -19.42 -5.24
N ALA A 164 -34.22 -19.01 -4.90
CA ALA A 164 -35.10 -18.29 -5.83
C ALA A 164 -34.67 -16.84 -6.05
N VAL A 165 -33.82 -16.25 -5.19
CA VAL A 165 -33.13 -14.99 -5.43
C VAL A 165 -32.07 -15.22 -6.52
N ARG A 166 -32.51 -15.18 -7.78
CA ARG A 166 -31.61 -15.34 -8.93
C ARG A 166 -30.54 -14.23 -8.88
N CYS A 167 -29.26 -14.62 -8.90
CA CYS A 167 -28.12 -13.72 -9.05
C CYS A 167 -27.94 -13.32 -10.52
#